data_AF-A0A151MZ67-F1
#
_entry.id   AF-A0A151MZ67-F1
#
_cell.length_a   1.000
_cell.length_b   1.000
_cell.length_c   1.000
_cell.angle_alpha   90.00
_cell.angle_beta   90.00
_cell.angle_gamma   90.00
#
_symmetry.space_group_name_H-M   'P 1'
#
loop_
_entity.id
_entity.type
_entity.pdbx_description
1 polymer ?
#
loop_
_entity_poly.entity_id
_entity_poly.type
_entity_poly.pdbx_seq_one_letter_code
_entity_poly.pdbx_strand_id
1 'polypeptide(L)'
;MKLEFFQRKFWTASRQCASLDGRCSISCDDEAINCYLIDNNGFILVSEDNEQTGYFFGEAEGAVMSKLLTMGSFKRITLYDYQAMCRTNRDSSDSAHSLLDPYNAFFAAVKWIMTELVLFLVEFNLCSWWHSDLTAKAQRQKQTLEPCDTEYPAFVSERTIKETMGNIACDDCFKSFVIQQIPSSNLFMVVVDNECKCDSVSPITMEPIEIRYNESLKCERLKSQKIRRRPESCHGFHPEENARECGGVLGLSAKPTLVLLPLLLTIFSR
;
A
#
# COMPACT_ATOMS: atom_id res chain seq x y z
N MET A 1 -21.97 -4.71 22.55
CA MET A 1 -23.17 -5.25 21.89
C MET A 1 -22.70 -6.26 20.84
N LYS A 2 -23.30 -7.45 20.73
CA LYS A 2 -22.91 -8.40 19.67
C LYS A 2 -23.48 -7.92 18.33
N LEU A 3 -22.67 -7.92 17.28
CA LEU A 3 -23.04 -7.44 15.93
C LEU A 3 -24.30 -8.13 15.40
N GLU A 4 -24.38 -9.45 15.55
CA GLU A 4 -25.53 -10.27 15.11
C GLU A 4 -26.85 -9.83 15.75
N PHE A 5 -26.84 -9.48 17.04
CA PHE A 5 -28.05 -9.03 17.72
C PHE A 5 -28.52 -7.67 17.21
N PHE A 6 -27.56 -6.78 16.93
CA PHE A 6 -27.84 -5.47 16.35
C PHE A 6 -28.40 -5.60 14.93
N GLN A 7 -27.74 -6.39 14.07
CA GLN A 7 -28.20 -6.68 12.72
C GLN A 7 -29.62 -7.27 12.72
N ARG A 8 -29.90 -8.26 13.57
CA ARG A 8 -31.24 -8.86 13.67
C ARG A 8 -32.30 -7.83 14.05
N LYS A 9 -32.01 -6.94 15.00
CA LYS A 9 -32.93 -5.85 15.38
C LYS A 9 -33.12 -4.86 14.24
N PHE A 10 -32.05 -4.48 13.55
CA PHE A 10 -32.10 -3.58 12.41
C PHE A 10 -33.01 -4.14 11.31
N TRP A 11 -32.79 -5.41 10.89
CA TRP A 11 -33.63 -6.07 9.89
C TRP A 11 -35.08 -6.23 10.32
N THR A 12 -35.32 -6.52 11.61
CA THR A 12 -36.69 -6.59 12.13
C THR A 12 -37.40 -5.24 12.01
N ALA A 13 -36.68 -4.13 12.25
CA ALA A 13 -37.24 -2.79 12.16
C ALA A 13 -37.39 -2.31 10.70
N SER A 14 -36.41 -2.58 9.83
CA SER A 14 -36.44 -2.13 8.43
C SER A 14 -37.47 -2.85 7.58
N ARG A 15 -37.84 -4.08 7.96
CA ARG A 15 -38.96 -4.83 7.36
C ARG A 15 -40.32 -4.46 7.93
N GLN A 16 -40.35 -3.85 9.12
CA GLN A 16 -41.60 -3.42 9.76
C GLN A 16 -42.04 -2.07 9.23
N CYS A 17 -42.99 -2.08 8.31
CA CYS A 17 -43.65 -0.86 7.86
C CYS A 17 -44.69 -0.38 8.89
N ALA A 18 -44.38 0.68 9.64
CA ALA A 18 -45.33 1.36 10.50
C ALA A 18 -46.13 2.41 9.68
N SER A 19 -47.04 1.96 8.82
CA SER A 19 -47.94 2.86 8.09
C SER A 19 -49.30 2.97 8.80
N LEU A 20 -49.71 4.20 9.11
CA LEU A 20 -51.08 4.55 9.55
C LEU A 20 -52.12 4.38 8.42
N ASP A 21 -51.68 4.32 7.15
CA ASP A 21 -52.52 4.28 5.94
C ASP A 21 -52.47 2.92 5.19
N GLY A 22 -51.82 1.90 5.77
CA GLY A 22 -51.89 0.51 5.27
C GLY A 22 -51.20 0.20 3.94
N ARG A 23 -50.56 1.17 3.27
CA ARG A 23 -49.68 0.92 2.13
C ARG A 23 -48.24 1.27 2.50
N CYS A 24 -47.38 0.25 2.53
CA CYS A 24 -45.94 0.44 2.53
C CYS A 24 -45.47 0.33 1.08
N SER A 25 -44.89 1.40 0.54
CA SER A 25 -44.43 1.41 -0.85
C SER A 25 -43.04 0.81 -1.03
N ILE A 26 -42.20 0.80 0.03
CA ILE A 26 -40.79 0.40 -0.04
C ILE A 26 -40.42 -0.29 1.29
N SER A 27 -39.90 -1.52 1.21
CA SER A 27 -39.45 -2.32 2.35
C SER A 27 -38.13 -2.99 2.00
N CYS A 28 -37.20 -3.07 2.96
CA CYS A 28 -35.90 -3.76 2.79
C CYS A 28 -36.02 -5.30 2.75
N ASP A 29 -37.20 -5.83 2.48
CA ASP A 29 -37.46 -7.25 2.19
C ASP A 29 -37.63 -7.47 0.67
N ASP A 30 -37.78 -6.40 -0.11
CA ASP A 30 -37.93 -6.44 -1.56
C ASP A 30 -36.57 -6.60 -2.24
N GLU A 31 -36.46 -7.55 -3.18
CA GLU A 31 -35.23 -7.82 -3.93
C GLU A 31 -34.86 -6.68 -4.90
N ALA A 32 -35.83 -5.79 -5.21
CA ALA A 32 -35.63 -4.63 -6.06
C ALA A 32 -34.76 -3.52 -5.42
N ILE A 33 -34.54 -3.55 -4.10
CA ILE A 33 -33.77 -2.52 -3.39
C ILE A 33 -32.74 -3.13 -2.45
N ASN A 34 -31.59 -2.47 -2.34
CA ASN A 34 -30.55 -2.79 -1.37
C ASN A 34 -30.57 -1.77 -0.22
N CYS A 35 -30.62 -2.27 1.02
CA CYS A 35 -30.58 -1.43 2.21
C CYS A 35 -29.25 -1.58 2.95
N TYR A 36 -28.62 -0.45 3.24
CA TYR A 36 -27.35 -0.36 3.93
C TYR A 36 -27.48 0.51 5.18
N LEU A 37 -26.71 0.14 6.21
CA LEU A 37 -26.43 1.01 7.33
C LEU A 37 -24.95 1.36 7.29
N ILE A 38 -24.65 2.65 7.10
CA ILE A 38 -23.29 3.15 6.98
C ILE A 38 -22.94 4.12 8.11
N ASP A 39 -21.65 4.24 8.41
CA ASP A 39 -21.13 5.24 9.35
C ASP A 39 -20.91 6.60 8.65
N ASN A 40 -20.63 7.66 9.42
CA ASN A 40 -20.26 9.00 8.94
C ASN A 40 -18.97 9.02 8.11
N ASN A 41 -18.19 7.93 8.14
CA ASN A 41 -17.01 7.73 7.32
C ASN A 41 -17.27 6.92 6.04
N GLY A 42 -18.51 6.45 5.84
CA GLY A 42 -18.91 5.68 4.66
C GLY A 42 -18.56 4.19 4.72
N PHE A 43 -18.31 3.63 5.90
CA PHE A 43 -18.15 2.18 6.08
C PHE A 43 -19.49 1.49 6.30
N ILE A 44 -19.67 0.33 5.68
CA ILE A 44 -20.89 -0.48 5.81
C ILE A 44 -20.85 -1.26 7.13
N LEU A 45 -21.86 -1.08 7.97
CA LEU A 45 -22.04 -1.82 9.23
C LEU A 45 -23.06 -2.96 9.09
N VAL A 46 -24.09 -2.74 8.27
CA VAL A 46 -25.12 -3.73 7.97
C VAL A 46 -25.42 -3.65 6.47
N SER A 47 -25.38 -4.81 5.82
CA SER A 47 -25.81 -5.03 4.44
C SER A 47 -26.55 -6.37 4.41
N GLU A 48 -27.31 -6.62 3.34
CA GLU A 48 -27.92 -7.93 3.09
C GLU A 48 -26.86 -9.00 2.89
N ASP A 49 -25.80 -8.65 2.15
CA ASP A 49 -24.61 -9.48 1.99
C ASP A 49 -23.63 -9.23 3.16
N ASN A 50 -23.38 -10.28 3.93
CA ASN A 50 -22.47 -10.22 5.07
C ASN A 50 -21.02 -9.99 4.65
N GLU A 51 -20.64 -10.38 3.43
CA GLU A 51 -19.28 -10.16 2.93
C GLU A 51 -18.97 -8.67 2.79
N GLN A 52 -19.98 -7.84 2.51
CA GLN A 52 -19.84 -6.39 2.35
C GLN A 52 -19.66 -5.63 3.68
N THR A 53 -19.87 -6.30 4.82
CA THR A 53 -19.74 -5.67 6.13
C THR A 53 -18.29 -5.30 6.41
N GLY A 54 -18.04 -4.02 6.73
CA GLY A 54 -16.70 -3.48 6.97
C GLY A 54 -16.01 -2.93 5.72
N TYR A 55 -16.55 -3.18 4.52
CA TYR A 55 -16.07 -2.52 3.31
C TYR A 55 -16.54 -1.07 3.23
N PHE A 56 -15.84 -0.30 2.39
CA PHE A 56 -16.22 1.06 2.08
C PHE A 56 -17.42 1.08 1.12
N PHE A 57 -18.40 1.92 1.42
CA PHE A 57 -19.62 2.04 0.61
C PHE A 57 -19.32 2.42 -0.84
N GLY A 58 -18.27 3.19 -1.12
CA GLY A 58 -17.87 3.52 -2.48
C GLY A 58 -17.30 2.35 -3.28
N GLU A 59 -16.88 1.26 -2.63
CA GLU A 59 -16.44 0.03 -3.32
C GLU A 59 -17.64 -0.84 -3.72
N ALA A 60 -18.68 -0.88 -2.89
CA ALA A 60 -19.93 -1.56 -3.21
C ALA A 60 -20.81 -0.75 -4.18
N GLU A 61 -20.98 0.55 -3.93
CA GLU A 61 -21.88 1.46 -4.65
C GLU A 61 -21.16 2.76 -5.07
N GLY A 62 -20.19 2.63 -5.97
CA GLY A 62 -19.35 3.74 -6.45
C GLY A 62 -20.15 4.87 -7.11
N ALA A 63 -21.17 4.54 -7.89
CA ALA A 63 -22.05 5.51 -8.54
C ALA A 63 -22.78 6.40 -7.50
N VAL A 64 -23.34 5.80 -6.45
CA VAL A 64 -24.04 6.53 -5.38
C VAL A 64 -23.06 7.39 -4.60
N MET A 65 -21.90 6.85 -4.21
CA MET A 65 -20.88 7.62 -3.50
C MET A 65 -20.37 8.81 -4.31
N SER A 66 -20.19 8.67 -5.63
CA SER A 66 -19.80 9.77 -6.52
C SER A 66 -20.83 10.91 -6.53
N LYS A 67 -22.12 10.56 -6.51
CA LYS A 67 -23.21 11.53 -6.47
C LYS A 67 -23.28 12.23 -5.12
N LEU A 68 -23.11 11.50 -4.01
CA LEU A 68 -23.06 12.06 -2.66
C LEU A 68 -21.90 13.06 -2.48
N LEU A 69 -20.75 12.80 -3.10
CA LEU A 69 -19.63 13.75 -3.15
C LEU A 69 -19.98 15.01 -3.95
N THR A 70 -20.62 14.84 -5.11
CA THR A 70 -21.02 15.95 -5.98
C THR A 70 -22.11 16.83 -5.33
N MET A 71 -23.01 16.22 -4.57
CA MET A 71 -24.07 16.91 -3.81
C MET A 71 -23.55 17.58 -2.53
N GLY A 72 -22.31 17.29 -2.11
CA GLY A 72 -21.72 17.83 -0.90
C GLY A 72 -22.18 17.18 0.41
N SER A 73 -22.95 16.09 0.35
CA SER A 73 -23.33 15.31 1.55
C SER A 73 -22.12 14.58 2.15
N PHE A 74 -21.17 14.19 1.31
CA PHE A 74 -19.88 13.66 1.72
C PHE A 74 -18.74 14.53 1.19
N LYS A 75 -17.66 14.59 1.96
CA LYS A 75 -16.44 15.30 1.60
C LYS A 75 -15.27 14.34 1.54
N ARG A 76 -14.51 14.41 0.44
CA ARG A 76 -13.21 13.75 0.29
C ARG A 76 -12.12 14.59 0.97
N ILE A 77 -11.32 13.96 1.82
CA ILE A 77 -10.16 14.52 2.49
C ILE A 77 -8.95 13.65 2.15
N THR A 78 -7.90 14.24 1.60
CA THR A 78 -6.65 13.51 1.32
C THR A 78 -5.76 13.53 2.54
N LEU A 79 -5.42 12.35 3.05
CA LEU A 79 -4.48 12.16 4.15
C LEU A 79 -3.13 11.71 3.59
N TYR A 80 -2.04 12.17 4.22
CA TYR A 80 -0.67 11.88 3.81
C TYR A 80 0.02 11.07 4.90
N ASP A 81 0.56 9.90 4.55
CA ASP A 81 1.43 9.09 5.39
C ASP A 81 2.87 9.15 4.84
N TYR A 82 3.76 9.75 5.63
CA TYR A 82 5.18 9.92 5.30
C TYR A 82 6.06 8.78 5.86
N GLN A 83 5.46 7.76 6.47
CA GLN A 83 6.15 6.64 7.11
C GLN A 83 5.65 5.28 6.60
N ALA A 84 4.97 5.27 5.45
CA ALA A 84 4.47 4.05 4.83
C ALA A 84 5.63 3.17 4.31
N MET A 85 5.34 1.88 4.10
CA MET A 85 6.27 0.92 3.51
C MET A 85 5.72 0.43 2.18
N CYS A 86 6.37 0.80 1.08
CA CYS A 86 5.97 0.40 -0.27
C CYS A 86 6.79 -0.78 -0.76
N ARG A 87 6.17 -1.62 -1.59
CA ARG A 87 6.87 -2.71 -2.27
C ARG A 87 7.60 -2.12 -3.46
N THR A 88 8.92 -2.23 -3.45
CA THR A 88 9.72 -1.88 -4.61
C THR A 88 9.92 -3.14 -5.44
N ASN A 89 9.43 -3.12 -6.68
CA ASN A 89 9.93 -4.02 -7.69
C ASN A 89 11.32 -3.50 -8.08
N ARG A 90 12.34 -3.95 -7.36
CA ARG A 90 13.70 -3.79 -7.84
C ARG A 90 13.82 -4.63 -9.10
N ASP A 91 13.72 -3.99 -10.25
CA ASP A 91 14.42 -4.47 -11.43
C ASP A 91 15.87 -4.56 -11.01
N SER A 92 16.34 -5.78 -10.77
CA SER A 92 17.71 -6.07 -10.40
C SER A 92 18.59 -5.73 -11.60
N SER A 93 18.84 -4.45 -11.84
CA SER A 93 20.03 -4.00 -12.55
C SER A 93 21.17 -4.11 -11.55
N ASP A 94 21.59 -5.35 -11.34
CA ASP A 94 22.78 -5.71 -10.59
C ASP A 94 23.98 -5.12 -11.34
N SER A 95 24.22 -3.83 -11.09
CA SER A 95 25.26 -3.02 -11.73
C SER A 95 26.46 -2.89 -10.80
N ALA A 96 26.56 -3.78 -9.82
CA ALA A 96 27.74 -3.99 -9.00
C ALA A 96 28.47 -5.25 -9.48
N HIS A 97 29.03 -5.22 -10.69
CA HIS A 97 30.08 -6.17 -11.06
C HIS A 97 31.29 -5.91 -10.15
N SER A 98 31.37 -6.64 -9.05
CA SER A 98 32.56 -6.69 -8.21
C SER A 98 33.70 -7.29 -9.03
N LEU A 99 34.91 -6.72 -8.99
CA LEU A 99 36.10 -7.17 -9.74
C LEU A 99 36.49 -8.65 -9.52
N LEU A 100 35.85 -9.33 -8.56
CA LEU A 100 35.97 -10.76 -8.27
C LEU A 100 34.96 -11.66 -9.01
N ASP A 101 34.08 -11.09 -9.84
CA ASP A 101 33.12 -11.83 -10.68
C ASP A 101 33.75 -12.90 -11.59
N PRO A 102 34.88 -12.65 -12.30
CA PRO A 102 35.47 -13.69 -13.14
C PRO A 102 36.04 -14.86 -12.31
N TYR A 103 36.51 -14.58 -11.09
CA TYR A 103 36.96 -15.61 -10.16
C TYR A 103 35.76 -16.39 -9.65
N ASN A 104 34.72 -15.73 -9.15
CA ASN A 104 33.52 -16.40 -8.66
C ASN A 104 32.81 -17.21 -9.76
N ALA A 105 32.76 -16.70 -10.99
CA ALA A 105 32.24 -17.43 -12.15
C ALA A 105 33.10 -18.66 -12.49
N PHE A 106 34.43 -18.54 -12.42
CA PHE A 106 35.34 -19.68 -12.59
C PHE A 106 35.14 -20.72 -11.49
N PHE A 107 35.07 -20.34 -10.22
CA PHE A 107 34.80 -21.27 -9.12
C PHE A 107 33.40 -21.87 -9.19
N ALA A 108 32.41 -21.14 -9.68
CA ALA A 108 31.07 -21.66 -9.95
C ALA A 108 31.07 -22.67 -11.10
N ALA A 109 31.81 -22.42 -12.17
CA ALA A 109 31.97 -23.35 -13.28
C ALA A 109 32.75 -24.62 -12.85
N VAL A 110 33.83 -24.47 -12.08
CA VAL A 110 34.55 -25.60 -11.48
C VAL A 110 33.63 -26.38 -10.55
N LYS A 111 32.86 -25.71 -9.70
CA LYS A 111 31.88 -26.36 -8.82
C LYS A 111 30.80 -27.08 -9.62
N TRP A 112 30.30 -26.50 -10.70
CA TRP A 112 29.32 -27.11 -11.59
C TRP A 112 29.87 -28.36 -12.27
N ILE A 113 31.09 -28.29 -12.83
CA ILE A 113 31.79 -29.44 -13.41
C ILE A 113 31.98 -30.52 -12.35
N MET A 114 32.37 -30.16 -11.13
CA MET A 114 32.53 -31.12 -10.03
C MET A 114 31.18 -31.76 -9.64
N THR A 115 30.06 -31.03 -9.66
CA THR A 115 28.74 -31.62 -9.44
C THR A 115 28.32 -32.55 -10.57
N GLU A 116 28.56 -32.20 -11.83
CA GLU A 116 28.28 -33.08 -12.97
C GLU A 116 29.16 -34.33 -12.94
N LEU A 117 30.42 -34.20 -12.53
CA LEU A 117 31.35 -35.32 -12.37
C LEU A 117 30.90 -36.23 -11.21
N VAL A 118 30.40 -35.66 -10.11
CA VAL A 118 29.78 -36.42 -9.01
C VAL A 118 28.50 -37.12 -9.47
N LEU A 119 27.63 -36.46 -10.25
CA LEU A 119 26.41 -37.08 -10.82
C LEU A 119 26.73 -38.19 -11.81
N PHE A 120 27.75 -38.00 -12.65
CA PHE A 120 28.27 -39.02 -13.56
C PHE A 120 28.83 -40.23 -12.80
N LEU A 121 29.54 -40.00 -11.68
CA LEU A 121 30.01 -41.07 -10.78
C LEU A 121 28.84 -41.76 -10.04
N VAL A 122 27.74 -41.05 -9.78
CA VAL A 122 26.49 -41.61 -9.24
C VAL A 122 25.80 -42.50 -10.28
N GLU A 123 25.71 -42.08 -11.55
CA GLU A 123 25.16 -42.89 -12.65
C GLU A 123 26.02 -44.14 -12.95
N PHE A 124 27.35 -44.06 -12.79
CA PHE A 124 28.28 -45.19 -12.94
C PHE A 124 28.33 -46.15 -11.72
N ASN A 125 27.43 -45.97 -10.74
CA ASN A 125 27.08 -46.96 -9.71
C ASN A 125 28.17 -47.27 -8.65
N LEU A 126 28.54 -46.29 -7.82
CA LEU A 126 29.26 -46.53 -6.55
C LEU A 126 28.62 -45.91 -5.31
N CYS A 127 27.44 -45.27 -5.40
CA CYS A 127 26.78 -44.66 -4.24
C CYS A 127 25.29 -44.98 -4.12
N SER A 128 24.89 -46.21 -4.45
CA SER A 128 23.58 -46.78 -4.04
C SER A 128 23.46 -46.98 -2.51
N TRP A 129 24.52 -46.73 -1.72
CA TRP A 129 24.54 -47.11 -0.31
C TRP A 129 24.02 -46.05 0.67
N TRP A 130 24.31 -44.74 0.59
CA TRP A 130 23.95 -43.81 1.69
C TRP A 130 23.04 -42.64 1.25
N HIS A 131 21.73 -42.88 1.36
CA HIS A 131 20.62 -41.96 1.66
C HIS A 131 20.32 -40.70 0.80
N SER A 132 19.23 -40.85 0.03
CA SER A 132 17.98 -40.04 -0.07
C SER A 132 17.98 -38.50 -0.06
N ASP A 133 17.41 -37.97 -1.15
CA ASP A 133 16.56 -36.77 -1.27
C ASP A 133 17.10 -35.44 -0.74
N LEU A 134 17.71 -34.67 -1.65
CA LEU A 134 17.89 -33.23 -1.48
C LEU A 134 17.09 -32.45 -2.52
N THR A 135 15.77 -32.39 -2.36
CA THR A 135 14.93 -31.47 -3.14
C THR A 135 15.05 -30.07 -2.55
N ALA A 136 15.93 -29.24 -3.10
CA ALA A 136 16.01 -27.84 -2.73
C ALA A 136 14.77 -27.08 -3.24
N LYS A 137 13.91 -26.61 -2.33
CA LYS A 137 12.83 -25.67 -2.67
C LYS A 137 13.46 -24.31 -2.99
N ALA A 138 13.19 -23.80 -4.19
CA ALA A 138 13.54 -22.44 -4.59
C ALA A 138 12.94 -21.43 -3.60
N GLN A 139 13.78 -20.61 -2.96
CA GLN A 139 13.34 -19.48 -2.15
C GLN A 139 12.65 -18.46 -3.06
N ARG A 140 11.36 -18.19 -2.81
CA ARG A 140 10.64 -17.07 -3.43
C ARG A 140 11.45 -15.79 -3.16
N GLN A 141 11.72 -15.04 -4.23
CA GLN A 141 12.37 -13.75 -4.19
C GLN A 141 11.71 -12.87 -3.12
N LYS A 142 12.49 -12.53 -2.08
CA LYS A 142 12.01 -11.75 -0.95
C LYS A 142 11.66 -10.34 -1.46
N GLN A 143 10.37 -10.01 -1.47
CA GLN A 143 9.92 -8.66 -1.80
C GLN A 143 10.54 -7.70 -0.77
N THR A 144 11.29 -6.71 -1.26
CA THR A 144 11.95 -5.72 -0.40
C THR A 144 10.97 -4.58 -0.18
N LEU A 145 10.74 -4.24 1.09
CA LEU A 145 9.92 -3.09 1.48
C LEU A 145 10.84 -1.90 1.74
N GLU A 146 10.48 -0.74 1.22
CA GLU A 146 11.21 0.51 1.43
C GLU A 146 10.27 1.60 1.97
N PRO A 147 10.77 2.54 2.80
CA PRO A 147 10.00 3.68 3.23
C PRO A 147 9.57 4.54 2.04
N CYS A 148 8.29 4.90 1.98
CA CYS A 148 7.70 5.71 0.93
C CYS A 148 6.65 6.65 1.53
N ASP A 149 6.27 7.66 0.73
CA ASP A 149 5.16 8.54 1.06
C ASP A 149 3.92 8.04 0.31
N THR A 150 2.80 7.88 1.02
CA THR A 150 1.52 7.52 0.43
C THR A 150 0.47 8.58 0.74
N GLU A 151 -0.49 8.73 -0.16
CA GLU A 151 -1.73 9.44 0.10
C GLU A 151 -2.89 8.46 0.07
N TYR A 152 -3.83 8.60 0.99
CA TYR A 152 -5.07 7.83 0.96
C TYR A 152 -6.26 8.76 1.13
N PRO A 153 -7.33 8.56 0.32
CA PRO A 153 -8.53 9.36 0.44
C PRO A 153 -9.36 8.87 1.64
N ALA A 154 -9.71 9.79 2.53
CA ALA A 154 -10.67 9.58 3.61
C ALA A 154 -11.97 10.32 3.29
N PHE A 155 -13.09 9.76 3.73
CA PHE A 155 -14.42 10.32 3.50
C PHE A 155 -15.09 10.66 4.83
N VAL A 156 -15.76 11.81 4.86
CA VAL A 156 -16.50 12.28 6.03
C VAL A 156 -17.81 12.92 5.57
N SER A 157 -18.92 12.55 6.20
CA SER A 157 -20.22 13.15 5.97
C SER A 157 -20.28 14.60 6.48
N GLU A 158 -20.89 15.49 5.71
CA GLU A 158 -21.15 16.87 6.14
C GLU A 158 -22.42 16.91 7.01
N ARG A 159 -22.35 17.57 8.18
CA ARG A 159 -23.43 17.49 9.20
C ARG A 159 -24.67 18.31 8.87
N THR A 160 -24.61 19.18 7.86
CA THR A 160 -25.71 20.08 7.51
C THR A 160 -26.83 19.38 6.76
N ILE A 161 -26.55 18.25 6.10
CA ILE A 161 -27.49 17.54 5.23
C ILE A 161 -27.95 16.27 5.95
N LYS A 162 -29.18 16.28 6.48
CA LYS A 162 -29.75 15.15 7.22
C LYS A 162 -30.38 14.10 6.32
N GLU A 163 -30.94 14.53 5.19
CA GLU A 163 -31.64 13.70 4.23
C GLU A 163 -31.29 14.15 2.82
N THR A 164 -30.92 13.21 1.96
CA THR A 164 -30.70 13.46 0.54
C THR A 164 -31.27 12.33 -0.29
N MET A 165 -31.95 12.71 -1.37
CA MET A 165 -32.49 11.81 -2.38
C MET A 165 -31.88 12.20 -3.71
N GLY A 166 -31.57 11.22 -4.54
CA GLY A 166 -30.99 11.49 -5.85
C GLY A 166 -31.27 10.36 -6.84
N ASN A 167 -31.32 10.75 -8.10
CA ASN A 167 -31.35 9.83 -9.23
C ASN A 167 -30.05 9.99 -10.02
N ILE A 168 -29.48 8.86 -10.43
CA ILE A 168 -28.26 8.77 -11.20
C ILE A 168 -28.66 8.26 -12.57
N ALA A 169 -28.40 9.04 -13.61
CA ALA A 169 -28.56 8.59 -14.98
C ALA A 169 -27.37 7.69 -15.32
N CYS A 170 -27.64 6.41 -15.51
CA CYS A 170 -26.71 5.46 -16.11
C CYS A 170 -27.09 5.31 -17.60
N ASP A 171 -26.31 4.58 -18.39
CA ASP A 171 -26.45 4.63 -19.87
C ASP A 171 -27.86 4.23 -20.34
N ASP A 172 -28.43 3.17 -19.77
CA ASP A 172 -29.74 2.63 -20.17
C ASP A 172 -30.84 2.71 -19.09
N CYS A 173 -30.50 3.13 -17.86
CA CYS A 173 -31.42 3.15 -16.72
C CYS A 173 -31.12 4.26 -15.72
N PHE A 174 -32.09 4.55 -14.84
CA PHE A 174 -31.90 5.47 -13.73
C PHE A 174 -31.78 4.70 -12.42
N LYS A 175 -30.69 4.91 -11.69
CA LYS A 175 -30.49 4.34 -10.35
C LYS A 175 -30.87 5.38 -9.30
N SER A 176 -31.92 5.10 -8.53
CA SER A 176 -32.39 5.99 -7.47
C SER A 176 -31.79 5.59 -6.12
N PHE A 177 -31.59 6.58 -5.25
CA PHE A 177 -31.14 6.33 -3.88
C PHE A 177 -31.68 7.37 -2.90
N VAL A 178 -31.79 6.95 -1.64
CA VAL A 178 -32.15 7.80 -0.50
C VAL A 178 -31.17 7.54 0.62
N ILE A 179 -30.62 8.60 1.21
CA ILE A 179 -29.81 8.55 2.42
C ILE A 179 -30.45 9.40 3.51
N GLN A 180 -30.57 8.84 4.70
CA GLN A 180 -31.15 9.50 5.86
C GLN A 180 -30.27 9.26 7.10
N GLN A 181 -29.96 10.34 7.81
CA GLN A 181 -29.24 10.26 9.08
C GLN A 181 -30.16 9.73 10.18
N ILE A 182 -29.65 8.78 10.97
CA ILE A 182 -30.36 8.31 12.16
C ILE A 182 -30.22 9.37 13.27
N PRO A 183 -31.33 9.86 13.85
CA PRO A 183 -31.27 10.91 14.86
C PRO A 183 -30.48 10.46 16.09
N SER A 184 -29.70 11.38 16.66
CA SER A 184 -28.84 11.14 17.83
C SER A 184 -27.73 10.09 17.62
N SER A 185 -27.34 9.84 16.37
CA SER A 185 -26.29 8.90 15.99
C SER A 185 -25.39 9.46 14.87
N ASN A 186 -24.24 8.83 14.66
CA ASN A 186 -23.35 9.04 13.52
C ASN A 186 -23.70 8.19 12.29
N LEU A 187 -24.73 7.35 12.40
CA LEU A 187 -25.11 6.40 11.37
C LEU A 187 -26.09 6.99 10.35
N PHE A 188 -26.02 6.47 9.13
CA PHE A 188 -26.91 6.78 8.02
C PHE A 188 -27.52 5.49 7.48
N MET A 189 -28.82 5.51 7.23
CA MET A 189 -29.51 4.48 6.46
C MET A 189 -29.52 4.90 4.99
N VAL A 190 -29.08 4.00 4.12
CA VAL A 190 -29.05 4.21 2.67
C VAL A 190 -29.90 3.13 2.02
N VAL A 191 -30.81 3.55 1.16
CA VAL A 191 -31.63 2.66 0.33
C VAL A 191 -31.29 2.96 -1.11
N VAL A 192 -30.93 1.92 -1.87
CA VAL A 192 -30.44 2.02 -3.24
C VAL A 192 -31.25 1.06 -4.10
N ASP A 193 -31.65 1.51 -5.28
CA ASP A 193 -32.26 0.67 -6.29
C ASP A 193 -31.29 -0.40 -6.82
N ASN A 194 -31.70 -1.67 -6.86
CA ASN A 194 -30.89 -2.80 -7.29
C ASN A 194 -31.18 -3.24 -8.73
N GLU A 195 -32.25 -2.73 -9.36
CA GLU A 195 -32.64 -3.15 -10.73
C GLU A 195 -31.63 -2.67 -11.79
N CYS A 196 -30.98 -1.54 -11.54
CA CYS A 196 -30.03 -0.89 -12.45
C CYS A 196 -28.59 -1.03 -11.95
N LYS A 197 -27.72 -1.68 -12.73
CA LYS A 197 -26.27 -1.77 -12.45
C LYS A 197 -25.50 -0.75 -13.29
N CYS A 198 -24.75 0.11 -12.62
CA CYS A 198 -24.02 1.22 -13.27
C CYS A 198 -22.53 0.90 -13.36
N ASP A 199 -22.16 -0.02 -14.26
CA ASP A 199 -20.79 -0.50 -14.41
C ASP A 199 -19.84 0.54 -15.06
N SER A 200 -20.38 1.59 -15.69
CA SER A 200 -19.60 2.65 -16.31
C SER A 200 -18.87 3.54 -15.29
N VAL A 201 -19.29 3.55 -14.02
CA VAL A 201 -18.64 4.30 -12.95
C VAL A 201 -17.73 3.37 -12.16
N SER A 202 -16.42 3.63 -12.22
CA SER A 202 -15.43 2.89 -11.43
C SER A 202 -15.72 3.00 -9.93
N PRO A 203 -15.55 1.91 -9.16
CA PRO A 203 -15.64 1.95 -7.70
C PRO A 203 -14.69 2.99 -7.10
N ILE A 204 -15.12 3.64 -6.03
CA ILE A 204 -14.28 4.60 -5.29
C ILE A 204 -13.63 3.82 -4.15
N THR A 205 -12.32 3.60 -4.24
CA THR A 205 -11.54 2.93 -3.20
C THR A 205 -10.91 3.90 -2.21
N MET A 206 -10.59 3.40 -1.01
CA MET A 206 -9.74 4.06 -0.02
C MET A 206 -8.31 3.50 0.02
N GLU A 207 -7.92 2.72 -0.99
CA GLU A 207 -6.55 2.19 -1.08
C GLU A 207 -5.48 3.30 -1.11
N PRO A 208 -4.34 3.10 -0.41
CA PRO A 208 -3.24 4.05 -0.40
C PRO A 208 -2.52 4.07 -1.74
N ILE A 209 -2.24 5.28 -2.23
CA ILE A 209 -1.55 5.55 -3.48
C ILE A 209 -0.15 6.07 -3.15
N GLU A 210 0.89 5.45 -3.73
CA GLU A 210 2.26 5.92 -3.59
C GLU A 210 2.47 7.26 -4.31
N ILE A 211 3.01 8.23 -3.59
CA ILE A 211 3.29 9.57 -4.13
C ILE A 211 4.65 9.55 -4.81
N ARG A 212 4.65 9.72 -6.12
CA ARG A 212 5.88 9.93 -6.88
C ARG A 212 6.14 11.42 -7.04
N TYR A 213 7.18 11.92 -6.38
CA TYR A 213 7.54 13.33 -6.44
C TYR A 213 8.21 13.68 -7.77
N ASN A 214 7.49 14.46 -8.58
CA ASN A 214 8.09 15.18 -9.69
C ASN A 214 8.94 16.35 -9.18
N GLU A 215 9.93 16.78 -9.96
CA GLU A 215 10.83 17.89 -9.58
C GLU A 215 10.08 19.19 -9.25
N SER A 216 8.99 19.48 -9.98
CA SER A 216 8.13 20.64 -9.77
C SER A 216 7.42 20.62 -8.40
N LEU A 217 6.79 19.49 -8.06
CA LEU A 217 6.08 19.28 -6.79
C LEU A 217 7.00 19.45 -5.58
N LYS A 218 8.24 18.96 -5.69
CA LYS A 218 9.26 19.11 -4.64
C LYS A 218 9.61 20.59 -4.42
N CYS A 219 9.77 21.36 -5.49
CA CYS A 219 10.04 22.79 -5.43
C CYS A 219 8.87 23.60 -4.85
N GLU A 220 7.63 23.27 -5.20
CA GLU A 220 6.44 23.92 -4.64
C GLU A 220 6.33 23.71 -3.13
N ARG A 221 6.59 22.49 -2.64
CA ARG A 221 6.64 22.22 -1.20
C ARG A 221 7.74 22.97 -0.46
N LEU A 222 8.87 23.24 -1.12
CA LEU A 222 9.94 24.05 -0.53
C LEU A 222 9.57 25.53 -0.40
N LYS A 223 8.68 26.04 -1.26
CA LYS A 223 8.14 27.41 -1.17
C LYS A 223 7.19 27.56 0.02
N SER A 224 6.38 26.55 0.33
CA SER A 224 5.44 26.54 1.46
C SER A 224 6.09 26.12 2.77
N GLN A 225 7.15 26.83 3.19
CA GLN A 225 7.82 26.52 4.46
C GLN A 225 6.85 26.70 5.63
N LYS A 226 6.72 25.66 6.46
CA LYS A 226 6.07 25.77 7.76
C LYS A 226 6.86 26.76 8.62
N ILE A 227 6.17 27.49 9.49
CA ILE A 227 6.81 28.38 10.46
C ILE A 227 7.77 27.56 11.31
N ARG A 228 9.05 27.93 11.31
CA ARG A 228 10.10 27.34 12.14
C ARG A 228 10.75 28.45 12.94
N ARG A 229 10.90 28.24 14.26
CA ARG A 229 11.71 29.12 15.10
C ARG A 229 13.17 28.68 14.99
N ARG A 230 14.06 29.60 14.64
CA ARG A 230 15.50 29.35 14.70
C ARG A 230 15.99 29.41 16.16
N PRO A 231 17.07 28.71 16.50
CA PRO A 231 17.76 28.91 17.78
C PRO A 231 18.13 30.40 17.97
N GLU A 232 18.15 30.86 19.23
CA GLU A 232 18.41 32.27 19.55
C GLU A 232 19.88 32.67 19.35
N SER A 233 20.81 31.74 19.59
CA SER A 233 22.24 31.94 19.33
C SER A 233 22.81 30.82 18.46
N CYS A 234 23.86 31.15 17.72
CA CYS A 234 24.65 30.21 16.94
C CYS A 234 26.13 30.46 17.27
N HIS A 235 26.78 29.49 17.91
CA HIS A 235 28.19 29.56 18.30
C HIS A 235 29.02 28.71 17.34
N GLY A 236 29.23 29.21 16.13
CA GLY A 236 29.97 28.50 15.07
C GLY A 236 31.49 28.67 15.12
N PHE A 237 32.00 29.43 16.09
CA PHE A 237 33.43 29.69 16.25
C PHE A 237 33.78 29.83 17.73
N HIS A 238 34.85 29.16 18.15
CA HIS A 238 35.45 29.36 19.47
C HIS A 238 36.91 29.82 19.31
N PRO A 239 37.38 30.86 20.03
CA PRO A 239 38.74 31.40 19.87
C PRO A 239 39.85 30.40 20.24
N GLU A 240 39.54 29.41 21.08
CA GLU A 240 40.48 28.32 21.44
C GLU A 240 40.39 27.12 20.48
N GLU A 241 39.57 27.19 19.43
CA GLU A 241 39.45 26.14 18.42
C GLU A 241 40.66 26.15 17.48
N ASN A 242 41.39 25.03 17.44
CA ASN A 242 42.55 24.89 16.57
C ASN A 242 42.17 24.36 15.18
N ALA A 243 41.83 25.27 14.27
CA ALA A 243 41.47 24.93 12.88
C ALA A 243 42.64 24.41 12.00
N ARG A 244 43.86 24.26 12.56
CA ARG A 244 45.05 23.81 11.81
C ARG A 244 45.25 22.30 11.82
N GLU A 245 44.51 21.55 12.63
CA GLU A 245 44.52 20.09 12.61
C GLU A 245 43.68 19.56 11.44
N CYS A 246 44.25 19.58 10.24
CA CYS A 246 43.65 18.98 9.06
C CYS A 246 44.47 17.75 8.61
N GLY A 247 43.81 16.59 8.46
CA GLY A 247 44.33 15.47 7.65
C GLY A 247 45.60 14.77 8.15
N GLY A 248 45.65 14.40 9.43
CA GLY A 248 46.73 13.58 10.02
C GLY A 248 46.76 12.10 9.57
N VAL A 249 46.46 11.81 8.30
CA VAL A 249 46.68 10.49 7.73
C VAL A 249 48.10 10.47 7.16
N LEU A 250 48.95 9.59 7.71
CA LEU A 250 50.19 9.20 7.06
C LEU A 250 49.82 8.64 5.68
N GLY A 251 50.10 9.40 4.62
CA GLY A 251 50.00 8.88 3.27
C GLY A 251 50.77 7.56 3.20
N LEU A 252 50.14 6.50 2.68
CA LEU A 252 50.80 5.23 2.38
C LEU A 252 51.88 5.49 1.33
N SER A 253 53.06 5.90 1.79
CA SER A 253 54.27 5.93 0.99
C SER A 253 54.62 4.48 0.68
N ALA A 254 54.42 4.05 -0.57
CA ALA A 254 54.88 2.75 -1.05
C ALA A 254 56.38 2.64 -0.76
N LYS A 255 56.75 1.86 0.27
CA LYS A 255 58.16 1.62 0.56
C LYS A 255 58.73 0.87 -0.65
N PRO A 256 59.84 1.35 -1.26
CA PRO A 256 60.41 0.72 -2.45
C PRO A 256 60.83 -0.74 -2.21
N THR A 257 60.98 -1.15 -0.95
CA THR A 257 61.21 -2.53 -0.54
C THR A 257 60.07 -3.50 -0.89
N LEU A 258 58.81 -3.04 -0.94
CA LEU A 258 57.67 -3.88 -1.33
C LEU A 258 57.57 -4.08 -2.86
N VAL A 259 58.11 -3.14 -3.65
CA VAL A 259 58.15 -3.24 -5.12
C VAL A 259 59.33 -4.09 -5.62
N LEU A 260 60.44 -4.13 -4.86
CA LEU A 260 61.64 -4.91 -5.19
C LEU A 260 61.51 -6.42 -4.89
N LEU A 261 60.64 -6.81 -3.96
CA LEU A 261 60.43 -8.22 -3.61
C LEU A 261 59.95 -9.10 -4.78
N PRO A 262 58.93 -8.69 -5.58
CA PRO A 262 58.51 -9.48 -6.75
C PRO A 262 59.58 -9.48 -7.84
N LEU A 263 60.35 -8.39 -8.02
CA LEU A 263 61.44 -8.32 -9.00
C LEU A 263 62.58 -9.29 -8.66
N LEU A 264 62.98 -9.39 -7.39
CA LEU A 264 63.97 -10.37 -6.95
C LEU A 264 63.47 -11.82 -7.15
N LEU A 265 62.20 -12.10 -6.84
CA LEU A 265 61.63 -13.43 -7.05
C LEU A 265 61.56 -13.82 -8.55
N THR A 266 61.38 -12.86 -9.46
CA THR A 266 61.45 -13.13 -10.91
C THR A 266 62.87 -13.38 -11.43
N ILE A 267 63.89 -12.84 -10.75
CA ILE A 267 65.30 -13.03 -11.14
C ILE A 267 65.84 -14.37 -10.62
N PHE A 268 65.39 -14.82 -9.45
CA PHE A 268 65.79 -16.11 -8.86
C PHE A 268 64.97 -17.32 -9.35
N SER A 269 63.93 -17.11 -10.16
CA SER A 269 63.12 -18.18 -10.75
C SER A 269 63.57 -18.61 -12.17
N ARG A 270 64.79 -18.25 -12.58
CA ARG A 270 65.35 -18.66 -13.87
C ARG A 270 66.53 -19.62 -13.70
#